data_AF-A0A1C6R6X0-F1
#
_entry.id   AF-A0A1C6R6X0-F1
#
_cell.length_a   1.000
_cell.length_b   1.000
_cell.length_c   1.000
_cell.angle_alpha   90.00
_cell.angle_beta   90.00
_cell.angle_gamma   90.00
#
_symmetry.space_group_name_H-M   'P 1'
#
loop_
_entity.id
_entity.type
_entity.pdbx_description
1 polymer ?
#
loop_
_entity_poly.entity_id
_entity_poly.type
_entity_poly.pdbx_seq_one_letter_code
_entity_poly.pdbx_strand_id
1 'polypeptide(L)'
;MPEYLYRRTHGIVGLLRRLVEDGLTKAMESGLENLTIDLLDEITINLGNIPGKNGVRDAEAGEIPDVDTAPAQKRIPRATQPRKSRNTVFDDRGTPPAVEV
;
A
#
# COMPACT_ATOMS: atom_id res chain seq x y z
N MET A 1 4.44 -8.93 -10.47
CA MET A 1 5.46 -8.03 -9.84
C MET A 1 6.10 -7.08 -10.85
N PRO A 2 6.47 -7.47 -12.09
CA PRO A 2 7.02 -6.50 -13.05
C PRO A 2 6.09 -5.30 -13.31
N GLU A 3 4.78 -5.51 -13.31
CA GLU A 3 3.76 -4.46 -13.47
C GLU A 3 3.79 -3.45 -12.32
N TYR A 4 4.03 -3.92 -11.10
CA TYR A 4 4.14 -3.07 -9.91
C TYR A 4 5.38 -2.18 -9.99
N LEU A 5 6.53 -2.77 -10.35
CA LEU A 5 7.79 -2.06 -10.49
C LEU A 5 7.72 -1.02 -11.60
N TYR A 6 7.12 -1.37 -12.75
CA TYR A 6 6.89 -0.43 -13.83
C TYR A 6 5.98 0.72 -13.39
N ARG A 7 4.83 0.44 -12.75
CA ARG A 7 3.92 1.49 -12.29
C ARG A 7 4.58 2.47 -11.32
N ARG A 8 5.44 1.96 -10.44
CA ARG A 8 6.07 2.76 -9.39
C ARG A 8 7.30 3.55 -9.84
N THR A 9 7.92 3.13 -10.95
CA THR A 9 9.16 3.73 -11.46
C THR A 9 9.00 4.32 -12.86
N HIS A 10 7.84 4.15 -13.49
CA HIS A 10 7.59 4.43 -14.91
C HIS A 10 8.62 3.78 -15.86
N GLY A 11 9.23 2.66 -15.44
CA GLY A 11 10.28 1.98 -16.18
C GLY A 11 11.65 2.66 -16.11
N ILE A 12 11.82 3.68 -15.26
CA ILE A 12 13.09 4.38 -15.09
C ILE A 12 14.06 3.49 -14.30
N VAL A 13 15.08 2.99 -14.97
CA VAL A 13 16.05 2.02 -14.43
C VAL A 13 16.73 2.52 -13.15
N GLY A 14 17.06 3.82 -13.07
CA GLY A 14 17.67 4.41 -11.88
C GLY A 14 16.76 4.37 -10.65
N LEU A 15 15.46 4.61 -10.83
CA LEU A 15 14.48 4.53 -9.75
C LEU A 15 14.19 3.09 -9.36
N LEU A 16 14.14 2.18 -10.34
CA LEU A 16 14.00 0.76 -10.10
C LEU A 16 15.14 0.22 -9.25
N ARG A 17 16.38 0.52 -9.64
CA ARG A 17 17.57 0.09 -8.90
C ARG A 17 17.51 0.59 -7.46
N ARG A 18 17.19 1.87 -7.27
CA ARG A 18 17.11 2.46 -5.93
C ARG A 18 16.00 1.85 -5.08
N LEU A 19 14.80 1.68 -5.64
CA LEU A 19 13.68 1.06 -4.94
C LEU A 19 14.01 -0.37 -4.48
N VAL A 20 14.73 -1.13 -5.31
CA VAL A 20 15.16 -2.49 -4.97
C VAL A 20 16.26 -2.48 -3.91
N GLU A 21 17.25 -1.59 -4.01
CA GLU A 21 18.33 -1.45 -3.01
C GLU A 21 17.77 -1.07 -1.63
N ASP A 22 16.92 -0.06 -1.56
CA ASP A 22 16.25 0.37 -0.32
C ASP A 22 15.34 -0.75 0.22
N GLY A 23 14.68 -1.50 -0.65
CA GLY A 23 13.80 -2.60 -0.26
C GLY A 23 14.53 -3.82 0.28
N LEU A 24 15.66 -4.18 -0.31
CA LEU A 24 16.52 -5.23 0.22
C LEU A 24 17.12 -4.85 1.56
N THR A 25 17.54 -3.58 1.72
CA THR A 25 18.03 -3.06 2.99
C THR A 25 16.99 -3.21 4.09
N LYS A 26 15.75 -2.79 3.81
CA LYS A 26 14.64 -2.92 4.74
C LYS A 26 14.25 -4.38 5.01
N ALA A 27 14.33 -5.26 4.01
CA ALA A 27 14.07 -6.69 4.17
C ALA A 27 15.07 -7.30 5.17
N MET A 28 16.36 -6.98 5.02
CA MET A 28 17.41 -7.44 5.92
C MET A 28 17.21 -6.90 7.34
N GLU A 29 16.88 -5.61 7.51
CA GLU A 29 16.60 -5.02 8.82
C GLU A 29 15.39 -5.63 9.54
N SER A 30 14.37 -6.03 8.77
CA SER A 30 13.15 -6.66 9.30
C SER A 30 13.23 -8.18 9.43
N GLY A 31 14.33 -8.79 8.98
CA GLY A 31 14.51 -10.25 8.95
C GLY A 31 13.65 -10.97 7.90
N LEU A 32 13.14 -10.24 6.91
CA LEU A 32 12.40 -10.82 5.80
C LEU A 32 13.36 -11.30 4.71
N GLU A 33 13.19 -12.54 4.25
CA GLU A 33 14.02 -13.13 3.19
C GLU A 33 13.54 -12.77 1.78
N ASN A 34 12.33 -12.23 1.67
CA ASN A 34 11.65 -11.96 0.40
C ASN A 34 11.31 -10.49 0.23
N LEU A 35 11.57 -9.96 -0.96
CA LEU A 35 11.14 -8.62 -1.37
C LEU A 35 9.66 -8.65 -1.77
N THR A 36 8.79 -8.17 -0.88
CA THR A 36 7.33 -8.15 -1.12
C THR A 36 6.85 -6.78 -1.57
N ILE A 37 5.67 -6.74 -2.20
CA ILE A 37 5.01 -5.48 -2.58
C ILE A 37 4.73 -4.63 -1.34
N ASP A 38 4.26 -5.24 -0.26
CA ASP A 38 3.97 -4.52 1.00
C ASP A 38 5.21 -3.85 1.59
N LEU A 39 6.36 -4.53 1.53
CA LEU A 39 7.63 -3.97 2.00
C LEU A 39 8.06 -2.80 1.12
N LEU A 40 7.94 -2.95 -0.20
CA LEU A 40 8.25 -1.88 -1.15
C LEU A 40 7.33 -0.69 -0.92
N ASP A 41 6.03 -0.88 -0.75
CA ASP A 41 5.03 0.19 -0.57
C ASP A 41 5.38 1.15 0.57
N GLU A 42 6.12 0.68 1.58
CA GLU A 42 6.57 1.50 2.71
C GLU A 42 7.81 2.35 2.42
N ILE A 43 8.41 2.24 1.23
CA ILE A 43 9.64 2.93 0.84
C ILE A 43 9.31 4.16 0.01
N THR A 44 9.79 5.33 0.44
CA THR A 44 9.67 6.58 -0.32
C THR A 44 10.75 6.64 -1.40
N ILE A 45 10.39 6.91 -2.65
CA ILE A 45 11.38 7.08 -3.73
C ILE A 45 11.94 8.51 -3.66
N ASN A 46 13.16 8.63 -3.15
CA ASN A 46 13.86 9.91 -3.04
C ASN A 46 14.51 10.31 -4.38
N LEU A 47 13.91 11.28 -5.07
CA LEU A 47 14.44 11.87 -6.31
C LEU A 47 15.65 12.82 -6.09
N GLY A 48 15.84 13.31 -4.87
CA GLY A 48 16.81 14.38 -4.54
C GLY A 48 18.29 13.96 -4.44
N ASN A 49 18.61 12.67 -4.50
CA ASN A 49 19.97 12.16 -4.25
C ASN A 49 20.73 11.76 -5.54
N ILE A 50 20.21 12.12 -6.71
CA ILE A 50 20.89 11.89 -7.99
C ILE A 50 21.48 13.25 -8.39
N PRO A 51 22.81 13.42 -8.46
CA PRO A 51 23.43 14.74 -8.59
C PRO A 51 22.98 15.42 -9.90
N GLY A 52 22.15 16.44 -9.76
CA GLY A 52 21.85 17.43 -10.80
C GLY A 52 22.87 18.57 -10.79
N LYS A 53 22.79 19.48 -11.76
CA LYS A 53 23.65 20.67 -11.80
C LYS A 53 23.36 21.52 -10.55
N ASN A 54 24.33 21.67 -9.65
CA ASN A 54 24.22 22.36 -8.36
C ASN A 54 23.35 21.67 -7.28
N GLY A 55 23.12 20.36 -7.37
CA GLY A 55 22.42 19.59 -6.32
C GLY A 55 20.89 19.71 -6.34
N VAL A 56 20.33 20.34 -7.37
CA VAL A 56 18.88 20.44 -7.62
C VAL A 56 18.62 20.04 -9.07
N ARG A 57 17.58 19.25 -9.31
CA ARG A 57 17.13 18.88 -10.66
C ARG A 57 16.31 20.01 -11.28
N ASP A 58 16.54 20.28 -12.56
CA ASP A 58 15.75 21.27 -13.30
C ASP A 58 14.44 20.64 -13.78
N ALA A 59 13.31 21.12 -13.23
CA ALA A 59 11.98 20.66 -13.58
C ALA A 59 11.60 21.02 -15.03
N GLU A 60 12.06 22.16 -15.53
CA GLU A 60 11.75 22.67 -16.87
C GLU A 60 12.56 21.93 -17.95
N ALA A 61 13.73 21.39 -17.59
CA ALA A 61 14.55 20.55 -18.45
C ALA A 61 14.06 19.08 -18.56
N GLY A 62 13.00 18.72 -17.80
CA GLY A 62 12.48 17.35 -17.76
C GLY A 62 13.32 16.38 -16.94
N GLU A 63 14.19 16.87 -16.05
CA GLU A 63 15.06 16.02 -15.20
C GLU A 63 14.30 15.39 -14.02
N ILE A 64 13.10 15.89 -13.71
CA ILE A 64 12.20 15.37 -12.68
C ILE A 64 11.10 14.57 -13.38
N PRO A 65 11.14 13.23 -13.31
CA PRO A 65 10.08 12.41 -13.87
C PRO A 65 8.81 12.54 -13.03
N ASP A 66 7.65 12.56 -13.70
CA ASP A 66 6.33 12.48 -13.06
C ASP A 66 6.09 11.04 -12.59
N VAL A 67 6.59 10.72 -11.40
CA VAL A 67 6.48 9.41 -10.76
C VAL A 67 5.90 9.55 -9.37
N ASP A 68 5.11 8.55 -8.96
CA ASP A 68 4.55 8.50 -7.61
C ASP A 68 5.67 8.17 -6.60
N THR A 69 6.23 9.23 -6.00
CA THR A 69 7.35 9.12 -5.06
C THR A 69 6.92 8.79 -3.64
N ALA A 70 5.63 8.98 -3.35
CA ALA A 70 5.08 8.71 -2.04
C ALA A 70 5.05 7.19 -1.77
N PRO A 71 5.19 6.77 -0.50
CA PRO A 71 4.87 5.40 -0.11
C PRO A 71 3.42 5.12 -0.49
N ALA A 72 3.17 3.94 -1.06
CA ALA A 72 1.82 3.61 -1.49
C ALA A 72 0.95 3.53 -0.24
N GLN A 73 -0.12 4.30 -0.20
CA GLN A 73 -1.07 4.23 0.90
C GLN A 73 -1.60 2.80 0.93
N LYS A 74 -1.35 2.07 2.04
CA LYS A 74 -2.01 0.79 2.31
C LYS A 74 -3.49 1.03 2.07
N ARG A 75 -4.04 0.44 1.01
CA ARG A 75 -5.47 0.46 0.75
C ARG A 75 -6.10 -0.29 1.90
N ILE A 76 -6.47 0.44 2.96
CA ILE A 76 -7.28 -0.12 4.03
C ILE A 76 -8.55 -0.55 3.31
N PRO A 77 -8.85 -1.86 3.22
CA PRO A 77 -10.14 -2.27 2.69
C PRO A 77 -11.15 -1.57 3.58
N ARG A 78 -12.04 -0.77 2.99
CA ARG A 78 -13.08 -0.07 3.73
C ARG A 78 -13.88 -1.16 4.43
N ALA A 79 -13.56 -1.40 5.70
CA ALA A 79 -14.20 -2.44 6.47
C ALA A 79 -15.65 -2.01 6.64
N THR A 80 -16.53 -2.53 5.79
CA THR A 80 -17.95 -2.64 6.13
C THR A 80 -18.01 -3.51 7.36
N GLN A 81 -17.92 -2.87 8.53
CA GLN A 81 -18.12 -3.48 9.83
C GLN A 81 -19.42 -4.29 9.76
N PRO A 82 -19.39 -5.63 9.79
CA PRO A 82 -20.61 -6.39 9.91
C PRO A 82 -21.17 -6.05 11.29
N ARG A 83 -22.32 -5.36 11.33
CA ARG A 83 -23.01 -5.06 12.59
C ARG A 83 -23.25 -6.39 13.28
N LYS A 84 -22.61 -6.58 14.44
CA LYS A 84 -22.72 -7.79 15.26
C LYS A 84 -24.21 -8.10 15.45
N SER A 85 -24.72 -9.14 14.80
CA SER A 85 -26.11 -9.54 14.95
C SER A 85 -26.33 -9.95 16.40
N ARG A 86 -27.42 -9.46 17.00
CA ARG A 86 -27.75 -9.74 18.40
C ARG A 86 -28.09 -11.22 18.55
N ASN A 87 -27.67 -11.82 19.66
CA ASN A 87 -27.90 -13.24 19.91
C ASN A 87 -29.36 -13.46 20.34
N THR A 88 -30.15 -14.17 19.54
CA THR A 88 -31.61 -14.36 19.72
C THR A 88 -31.99 -15.65 20.44
N VAL A 89 -31.03 -16.31 21.12
CA VAL A 89 -31.21 -17.64 21.72
C VAL A 89 -32.30 -17.65 22.80
N PHE A 90 -32.57 -16.51 23.43
CA PHE A 90 -33.62 -16.36 24.45
C PHE A 90 -34.82 -15.53 23.98
N ASP A 91 -34.92 -15.21 22.69
CA ASP A 91 -36.12 -14.58 22.14
C ASP A 91 -37.19 -15.67 21.94
N ASP A 92 -37.82 -16.08 23.04
CA ASP A 92 -38.97 -16.99 23.01
C ASP A 92 -40.13 -16.29 22.28
N ARG A 93 -40.52 -16.86 21.15
CA ARG A 93 -41.70 -16.41 20.39
C ARG A 93 -42.90 -17.05 21.04
N GLY A 94 -43.28 -16.54 22.22
CA GLY A 94 -44.36 -17.08 23.02
C GLY A 94 -45.56 -17.51 22.17
N THR A 95 -46.10 -18.69 22.46
CA THR A 95 -47.19 -19.32 21.70
C THR A 95 -48.38 -18.35 21.60
N PRO A 96 -48.93 -18.10 20.40
CA PRO A 96 -50.10 -17.24 20.27
C PRO A 96 -51.28 -17.84 21.05
N PRO A 97 -52.14 -17.00 21.66
CA PRO A 97 -53.28 -17.47 22.43
C PRO A 97 -54.20 -18.30 21.52
N ALA A 98 -54.69 -19.42 22.04
CA ALA A 98 -55.68 -20.24 21.37
C ALA A 98 -56.92 -19.37 21.08
N VAL A 99 -57.22 -19.20 19.80
CA VAL A 99 -58.48 -18.60 19.37
C VAL A 99 -59.54 -19.68 19.51
N GLU A 100 -60.32 -19.63 20.59
CA GLU A 100 -61.61 -20.31 20.66
C GLU A 100 -62.64 -19.43 19.95
N VAL A 101 -63.07 -19.83 18.74
CA VAL A 101 -64.47 -19.81 18.25
C VAL A 101 -64.64 -20.87 17.17
#